data_AF-A0A0S4IP78-F1
#
_entry.id   AF-A0A0S4IP78-F1
#
_cell.length_a   1.000
_cell.length_b   1.000
_cell.length_c   1.000
_cell.angle_alpha   90.00
_cell.angle_beta   90.00
_cell.angle_gamma   90.00
#
_symmetry.space_group_name_H-M   'P 1'
#
loop_
_entity.id
_entity.type
_entity.pdbx_description
1 polymer ?
#
loop_
_entity_poly.entity_id
_entity_poly.type
_entity_poly.pdbx_seq_one_letter_code
_entity_poly.pdbx_strand_id
1 'polypeptide(L)'
;MGKKAERTKRPREEVEEPVLEKAPVTTSTTEEAALPEEMLIKQPETIQRSLSTQKATNKQKCLVLGSRNMNGKDRHLLLDLRGLMPHSREHAKLAAGDDMGDQLTELASLHHCNSVMFVEAHRHDVAYMWLAQSPAGPSVKMQLNNIHTADSLRMAGNSLKFSRPLLHFDREFETIPHLRLVKSLLQLTFNTPRYHPKSKPFVDHVLSFMFLDGHIWFRNYQIVDNGNAAPSLLEIGPRFTMEPISIFNGCCKGNVLWKNPDAQAPTEVRRSRKLRQMLKAKENLYVKEKSDKHKEMYPQPADSVLDQVFL
;
A
#
# COMPACT_ATOMS: atom_id res chain seq x y z
N MET A 1 -37.45 44.02 6.57
CA MET A 1 -38.16 44.12 7.86
C MET A 1 -38.48 42.72 8.36
N GLY A 2 -37.78 42.25 9.39
CA GLY A 2 -37.96 40.91 9.95
C GLY A 2 -39.10 40.85 10.96
N LYS A 3 -39.75 39.70 11.09
CA LYS A 3 -40.64 39.39 12.21
C LYS A 3 -40.32 38.01 12.77
N LYS A 4 -39.95 38.02 14.06
CA LYS A 4 -39.70 36.87 14.94
C LYS A 4 -41.02 36.16 15.28
N ALA A 5 -40.99 34.84 15.41
CA ALA A 5 -42.07 34.04 15.97
C ALA A 5 -41.70 33.60 17.40
N GLU A 6 -42.59 33.89 18.34
CA GLU A 6 -42.50 33.56 19.77
C GLU A 6 -43.43 32.37 20.07
N ARG A 7 -42.97 31.42 20.89
CA ARG A 7 -43.59 30.11 21.09
C ARG A 7 -44.00 29.96 22.55
N THR A 8 -45.30 29.97 22.84
CA THR A 8 -45.88 29.78 24.18
C THR A 8 -46.33 28.32 24.40
N LYS A 9 -46.03 27.78 25.59
CA LYS A 9 -46.30 26.41 26.06
C LYS A 9 -47.74 26.26 26.59
N ARG A 10 -48.33 25.07 26.44
CA ARG A 10 -49.56 24.63 27.14
C ARG A 10 -49.25 23.47 28.13
N PRO A 11 -49.98 23.32 29.25
CA PRO A 11 -49.67 22.38 30.33
C PRO A 11 -50.28 20.98 30.09
N ARG A 12 -49.70 19.95 30.74
CA ARG A 12 -50.18 18.55 30.76
C ARG A 12 -50.96 18.31 32.05
N GLU A 13 -52.19 17.78 31.92
CA GLU A 13 -52.98 17.22 33.02
C GLU A 13 -52.66 15.72 33.22
N GLU A 14 -52.73 15.31 34.48
CA GLU A 14 -52.50 13.98 35.04
C GLU A 14 -53.70 13.06 34.82
N VAL A 15 -53.45 11.75 34.63
CA VAL A 15 -54.48 10.70 34.67
C VAL A 15 -53.97 9.61 35.61
N GLU A 16 -54.77 9.36 36.66
CA GLU A 16 -54.59 8.31 37.68
C GLU A 16 -55.04 6.94 37.15
N GLU A 17 -54.34 5.87 37.52
CA GLU A 17 -54.81 4.48 37.43
C GLU A 17 -54.81 3.82 38.82
N PRO A 18 -55.77 2.91 39.12
CA PRO A 18 -56.06 2.48 40.48
C PRO A 18 -55.30 1.23 40.95
N VAL A 19 -55.31 1.13 42.29
CA VAL A 19 -54.64 0.20 43.21
C VAL A 19 -55.09 -1.25 43.07
N LEU A 20 -54.15 -2.20 43.20
CA LEU A 20 -54.41 -3.62 43.48
C LEU A 20 -53.58 -4.08 44.70
N GLU A 21 -54.29 -4.60 45.71
CA GLU A 21 -53.79 -5.04 47.02
C GLU A 21 -52.92 -6.31 46.97
N LYS A 22 -52.00 -6.41 47.95
CA LYS A 22 -51.02 -7.49 48.17
C LYS A 22 -51.50 -8.50 49.23
N ALA A 23 -51.01 -9.76 49.14
CA ALA A 23 -50.37 -10.53 50.23
C ALA A 23 -49.90 -11.93 49.73
N PRO A 24 -49.04 -12.69 50.45
CA PRO A 24 -47.67 -12.37 50.85
C PRO A 24 -46.68 -13.51 50.47
N VAL A 25 -45.40 -13.19 50.23
CA VAL A 25 -44.32 -14.19 50.37
C VAL A 25 -43.27 -13.64 51.33
N THR A 26 -42.98 -14.51 52.28
CA THR A 26 -42.18 -14.37 53.49
C THR A 26 -40.74 -13.91 53.28
N THR A 27 -40.34 -13.09 54.24
CA THR A 27 -39.05 -12.45 54.54
C THR A 27 -37.88 -13.39 54.81
N SER A 28 -36.70 -13.00 54.32
CA SER A 28 -35.42 -12.94 55.06
C SER A 28 -34.41 -12.14 54.21
N THR A 29 -34.49 -10.82 54.15
CA THR A 29 -33.68 -9.83 54.90
C THR A 29 -32.21 -10.22 55.10
N THR A 30 -31.28 -9.53 54.42
CA THR A 30 -30.30 -8.61 55.06
C THR A 30 -29.57 -7.74 54.02
N GLU A 31 -29.77 -6.43 54.18
CA GLU A 31 -28.78 -5.33 54.11
C GLU A 31 -28.07 -4.99 52.78
N GLU A 32 -28.65 -4.02 52.05
CA GLU A 32 -27.94 -3.15 51.11
C GLU A 32 -27.19 -2.05 51.90
N ALA A 33 -25.86 -2.17 51.96
CA ALA A 33 -24.97 -1.08 52.35
C ALA A 33 -24.23 -0.57 51.10
N ALA A 34 -24.42 0.72 50.82
CA ALA A 34 -23.79 1.44 49.72
C ALA A 34 -22.25 1.43 49.83
N LEU A 35 -21.57 1.03 48.74
CA LEU A 35 -20.13 1.19 48.55
C LEU A 35 -19.81 1.58 47.09
N PRO A 36 -18.69 2.29 46.85
CA PRO A 36 -18.56 3.35 45.85
C PRO A 36 -18.17 2.88 44.42
N GLU A 37 -18.38 3.78 43.46
CA GLU A 37 -18.10 3.72 42.01
C GLU A 37 -16.61 3.46 41.60
N GLU A 38 -15.85 2.64 42.33
CA GLU A 38 -14.44 2.33 42.03
C GLU A 38 -14.16 0.88 41.59
N MET A 39 -15.18 0.07 41.26
CA MET A 39 -14.99 -1.37 40.96
C MET A 39 -15.30 -1.82 39.52
N LEU A 40 -15.17 -0.94 38.51
CA LEU A 40 -15.36 -1.29 37.09
C LEU A 40 -14.11 -1.12 36.22
N ILE A 41 -12.93 -1.20 36.82
CA ILE A 41 -11.69 -1.51 36.09
C ILE A 41 -11.46 -3.00 36.24
N LYS A 42 -12.03 -3.80 35.32
CA LYS A 42 -11.51 -5.15 35.08
C LYS A 42 -10.04 -4.98 34.76
N GLN A 43 -9.20 -5.40 35.71
CA GLN A 43 -7.76 -5.43 35.58
C GLN A 43 -7.42 -6.02 34.21
N PRO A 44 -6.50 -5.43 33.42
CA PRO A 44 -6.01 -6.12 32.26
C PRO A 44 -5.41 -7.41 32.79
N GLU A 45 -6.03 -8.55 32.47
CA GLU A 45 -5.37 -9.84 32.62
C GLU A 45 -3.99 -9.63 32.02
N THR A 46 -3.00 -9.69 32.90
CA THR A 46 -1.62 -9.46 32.52
C THR A 46 -1.36 -10.61 31.56
N ILE A 47 -1.46 -10.34 30.26
CA ILE A 47 -1.01 -11.24 29.20
C ILE A 47 0.45 -11.45 29.58
N GLN A 48 0.71 -12.54 30.31
CA GLN A 48 2.05 -12.94 30.67
C GLN A 48 2.72 -13.11 29.33
N ARG A 49 3.52 -12.13 28.94
CA ARG A 49 4.37 -12.25 27.76
C ARG A 49 5.20 -13.46 28.05
N SER A 50 4.87 -14.58 27.40
CA SER A 50 5.75 -15.73 27.36
C SER A 50 7.01 -15.20 26.67
N LEU A 51 7.99 -14.77 27.46
CA LEU A 51 9.32 -14.43 27.00
C LEU A 51 9.90 -15.76 26.54
N SER A 52 9.58 -16.15 25.31
CA SER A 52 10.04 -17.41 24.76
C SER A 52 11.56 -17.37 24.78
N THR A 53 12.17 -18.30 25.51
CA THR A 53 13.62 -18.58 25.51
C THR A 53 14.11 -19.13 24.16
N GLN A 54 13.23 -19.25 23.18
CA GLN A 54 13.54 -19.73 21.84
C GLN A 54 14.34 -18.68 21.06
N LYS A 55 15.50 -19.10 20.57
CA LYS A 55 16.39 -18.26 19.74
C LYS A 55 15.82 -18.12 18.33
N ALA A 56 16.03 -16.97 17.70
CA ALA A 56 15.71 -16.75 16.30
C ALA A 56 16.48 -17.76 15.42
N THR A 57 15.76 -18.71 14.83
CA THR A 57 16.32 -19.74 13.94
C THR A 57 16.60 -19.17 12.55
N ASN A 58 15.70 -18.32 12.05
CA ASN A 58 15.89 -17.59 10.82
C ASN A 58 16.58 -16.24 11.12
N LYS A 59 17.73 -15.96 10.51
CA LYS A 59 18.47 -14.70 10.69
C LYS A 59 18.55 -13.95 9.36
N GLN A 60 17.43 -13.37 8.93
CA GLN A 60 17.41 -12.47 7.78
C GLN A 60 17.76 -11.05 8.20
N LYS A 61 18.52 -10.35 7.36
CA LYS A 61 18.84 -8.92 7.47
C LYS A 61 18.86 -8.35 6.05
N CYS A 62 17.97 -7.39 5.80
CA CYS A 62 17.81 -6.82 4.47
C CYS A 62 18.42 -5.42 4.43
N LEU A 63 19.39 -5.19 3.54
CA LEU A 63 19.90 -3.85 3.27
C LEU A 63 18.90 -3.11 2.37
N VAL A 64 18.34 -2.00 2.86
CA VAL A 64 17.33 -1.20 2.15
C VAL A 64 17.87 0.19 1.87
N LEU A 65 18.19 0.44 0.61
CA LEU A 65 18.78 1.70 0.18
C LEU A 65 18.23 2.11 -1.19
N GLY A 66 18.48 3.36 -1.57
CA GLY A 66 18.00 3.89 -2.82
C GLY A 66 19.01 4.81 -3.49
N SER A 67 18.77 5.13 -4.76
CA SER A 67 19.69 5.94 -5.54
C SER A 67 19.65 7.44 -5.16
N ARG A 68 20.68 8.21 -5.51
CA ARG A 68 20.76 9.67 -5.23
C ARG A 68 19.57 10.47 -5.81
N ASN A 69 19.10 10.13 -7.01
CA ASN A 69 18.11 10.91 -7.78
C ASN A 69 16.66 10.46 -7.58
N MET A 70 16.32 9.93 -6.41
CA MET A 70 14.96 9.51 -6.07
C MET A 70 13.98 10.67 -5.89
N ASN A 71 12.75 10.46 -6.36
CA ASN A 71 11.66 11.40 -6.16
C ASN A 71 11.17 11.43 -4.70
N GLY A 72 10.37 12.44 -4.35
CA GLY A 72 9.67 12.49 -3.06
C GLY A 72 8.87 11.22 -2.79
N LYS A 73 8.06 10.77 -3.76
CA LYS A 73 7.22 9.57 -3.66
C LYS A 73 8.04 8.31 -3.37
N ASP A 74 9.13 8.09 -4.12
CA ASP A 74 9.99 6.91 -3.94
C ASP A 74 10.69 6.92 -2.58
N ARG A 75 11.05 8.11 -2.07
CA ARG A 75 11.63 8.25 -0.73
C ARG A 75 10.63 7.85 0.36
N HIS A 76 9.39 8.30 0.25
CA HIS A 76 8.32 7.92 1.18
C HIS A 76 8.01 6.41 1.09
N LEU A 77 7.94 5.84 -0.13
CA LEU A 77 7.79 4.40 -0.31
C LEU A 77 8.91 3.62 0.40
N LEU A 78 10.16 4.09 0.27
CA LEU A 78 11.31 3.44 0.90
C LEU A 78 11.24 3.51 2.44
N LEU A 79 10.72 4.60 3.01
CA LEU A 79 10.44 4.72 4.43
C LEU A 79 9.33 3.77 4.88
N ASP A 80 8.24 3.66 4.10
CA ASP A 80 7.13 2.74 4.37
C ASP A 80 7.64 1.29 4.40
N LEU A 81 8.40 0.88 3.38
CA LEU A 81 9.00 -0.46 3.29
C LEU A 81 9.94 -0.77 4.46
N ARG A 82 10.76 0.21 4.89
CA ARG A 82 11.59 0.06 6.11
C ARG A 82 10.74 -0.10 7.36
N GLY A 83 9.60 0.59 7.44
CA GLY A 83 8.65 0.47 8.56
C GLY A 83 7.99 -0.90 8.66
N LEU A 84 7.77 -1.56 7.53
CA LEU A 84 7.22 -2.93 7.47
C LEU A 84 8.24 -4.00 7.89
N MET A 85 9.54 -3.77 7.67
CA MET A 85 10.59 -4.77 7.87
C MET A 85 11.51 -4.42 9.05
N PRO A 86 11.35 -5.04 10.24
CA PRO A 86 12.20 -4.74 11.40
C PRO A 86 13.67 -5.14 11.23
N HIS A 87 13.94 -6.11 10.37
CA HIS A 87 15.28 -6.57 9.99
C HIS A 87 15.89 -5.73 8.87
N SER A 88 15.24 -4.65 8.45
CA SER A 88 15.82 -3.71 7.49
C SER A 88 16.98 -2.92 8.11
N ARG A 89 18.02 -2.71 7.30
CA ARG A 89 19.15 -1.84 7.60
C ARG A 89 19.19 -0.73 6.57
N GLU A 90 19.27 0.50 7.05
CA GLU A 90 19.41 1.65 6.17
C GLU A 90 20.87 1.99 5.94
N HIS A 91 21.14 2.52 4.75
CA HIS A 91 22.42 3.10 4.39
C HIS A 91 22.18 4.37 3.58
N ALA A 92 23.22 5.20 3.48
CA ALA A 92 23.22 6.37 2.61
C ALA A 92 22.99 5.97 1.14
N LYS A 93 22.47 6.92 0.35
CA LYS A 93 22.10 6.69 -1.04
C LYS A 93 23.32 6.44 -1.93
N LEU A 94 23.19 5.45 -2.81
CA LEU A 94 24.21 5.08 -3.79
C LEU A 94 24.01 5.81 -5.12
N ALA A 95 25.08 6.01 -5.90
CA ALA A 95 24.94 6.34 -7.31
C ALA A 95 24.64 5.06 -8.10
N ALA A 96 23.70 5.10 -9.04
CA ALA A 96 23.47 3.98 -9.94
C ALA A 96 24.52 4.06 -11.09
N GLY A 97 25.28 3.00 -11.27
CA GLY A 97 26.31 2.84 -12.29
C GLY A 97 26.62 1.37 -12.52
N ASP A 98 27.60 1.07 -13.36
CA ASP A 98 27.90 -0.32 -13.75
C ASP A 98 28.44 -1.17 -12.58
N ASP A 99 29.19 -0.55 -11.66
CA ASP A 99 29.75 -1.21 -10.47
C ASP A 99 28.74 -1.34 -9.31
N MET A 100 27.47 -1.03 -9.54
CA MET A 100 26.43 -1.02 -8.49
C MET A 100 26.29 -2.37 -7.78
N GLY A 101 26.41 -3.49 -8.51
CA GLY A 101 26.34 -4.82 -7.91
C GLY A 101 27.48 -5.11 -6.93
N ASP A 102 28.71 -4.66 -7.23
CA ASP A 102 29.86 -4.84 -6.34
C ASP A 102 29.75 -3.97 -5.10
N GLN A 103 29.38 -2.69 -5.28
CA GLN A 103 29.14 -1.76 -4.18
C GLN A 103 28.04 -2.26 -3.24
N LEU A 104 26.93 -2.78 -3.78
CA LEU A 104 25.85 -3.35 -2.97
C LEU A 104 26.30 -4.61 -2.22
N THR A 105 27.15 -5.44 -2.82
CA THR A 105 27.67 -6.65 -2.20
C THR A 105 28.62 -6.33 -1.05
N GLU A 106 29.50 -5.34 -1.23
CA GLU A 106 30.41 -4.85 -0.19
C GLU A 106 29.62 -4.23 0.98
N LEU A 107 28.65 -3.36 0.69
CA LEU A 107 27.79 -2.75 1.70
C LEU A 107 26.96 -3.79 2.45
N ALA A 108 26.42 -4.79 1.76
CA ALA A 108 25.71 -5.89 2.39
C ALA A 108 26.63 -6.66 3.35
N SER A 109 27.88 -6.92 2.95
CA SER A 109 28.89 -7.57 3.80
C SER A 109 29.22 -6.72 5.03
N LEU A 110 29.44 -5.41 4.86
CA LEU A 110 29.69 -4.46 5.95
C LEU A 110 28.55 -4.46 6.98
N HIS A 111 27.30 -4.42 6.52
CA HIS A 111 26.12 -4.47 7.38
C HIS A 111 25.70 -5.88 7.79
N HIS A 112 26.44 -6.90 7.38
CA HIS A 112 26.14 -8.32 7.61
C HIS A 112 24.70 -8.67 7.17
N CYS A 113 24.27 -8.14 6.04
CA CYS A 113 22.98 -8.37 5.42
C CYS A 113 23.08 -9.51 4.41
N ASN A 114 22.03 -10.33 4.34
CA ASN A 114 21.96 -11.47 3.42
C ASN A 114 21.05 -11.20 2.22
N SER A 115 20.20 -10.18 2.31
CA SER A 115 19.37 -9.71 1.20
C SER A 115 19.57 -8.22 0.98
N VAL A 116 19.39 -7.77 -0.25
CA VAL A 116 19.50 -6.37 -0.65
C VAL A 116 18.23 -6.00 -1.39
N MET A 117 17.63 -4.89 -0.98
CA MET A 117 16.57 -4.20 -1.70
C MET A 117 17.07 -2.80 -2.07
N PHE A 118 17.24 -2.58 -3.37
CA PHE A 118 17.74 -1.31 -3.91
C PHE A 118 16.70 -0.66 -4.82
N VAL A 119 16.30 0.58 -4.49
CA VAL A 119 15.40 1.36 -5.33
C VAL A 119 16.22 2.32 -6.20
N GLU A 120 16.29 2.01 -7.49
CA GLU A 120 16.99 2.77 -8.52
C GLU A 120 16.02 3.76 -9.19
N ALA A 121 16.22 5.06 -8.99
CA ALA A 121 15.44 6.07 -9.69
C ALA A 121 16.11 6.41 -11.03
N HIS A 122 15.32 6.36 -12.10
CA HIS A 122 15.75 6.63 -13.46
C HIS A 122 15.01 7.83 -14.05
N ARG A 123 15.76 8.90 -14.36
CA ARG A 123 15.26 10.13 -14.99
C ARG A 123 13.98 10.69 -14.36
N HIS A 124 13.93 10.74 -13.02
CA HIS A 124 12.87 11.37 -12.21
C HIS A 124 11.41 10.96 -12.48
N ASP A 125 11.13 9.95 -13.30
CA ASP A 125 9.74 9.48 -13.52
C ASP A 125 9.59 7.98 -13.28
N VAL A 126 10.67 7.23 -13.43
CA VAL A 126 10.66 5.77 -13.42
C VAL A 126 11.50 5.30 -12.25
N ALA A 127 10.98 4.36 -11.48
CA ALA A 127 11.73 3.69 -10.44
C ALA A 127 11.82 2.20 -10.77
N TYR A 128 12.99 1.63 -10.55
CA TYR A 128 13.21 0.19 -10.54
C TYR A 128 13.49 -0.26 -9.11
N MET A 129 13.01 -1.45 -8.79
CA MET A 129 13.37 -2.15 -7.57
C MET A 129 14.21 -3.35 -7.93
N TRP A 130 15.37 -3.44 -7.29
CA TRP A 130 16.23 -4.61 -7.30
C TRP A 130 16.02 -5.37 -6.00
N LEU A 131 15.76 -6.66 -6.11
CA LEU A 131 15.79 -7.59 -4.99
C LEU A 131 16.87 -8.62 -5.26
N ALA A 132 17.78 -8.81 -4.32
CA ALA A 132 18.90 -9.71 -4.47
C ALA A 132 19.23 -10.43 -3.18
N GLN A 133 19.75 -11.66 -3.32
CA GLN A 133 20.47 -12.32 -2.24
C GLN A 133 21.96 -12.00 -2.37
N SER A 134 22.58 -11.56 -1.27
CA SER A 134 24.01 -11.24 -1.21
C SER A 134 24.77 -12.40 -0.55
N PRO A 135 26.01 -12.72 -0.99
CA PRO A 135 26.79 -12.11 -2.07
C PRO A 135 26.60 -12.77 -3.45
N ALA A 136 26.11 -14.02 -3.48
CA ALA A 136 26.14 -14.84 -4.68
C ALA A 136 25.04 -14.50 -5.71
N GLY A 137 23.93 -13.88 -5.29
CA GLY A 137 22.69 -13.83 -6.07
C GLY A 137 21.72 -14.97 -5.69
N PRO A 138 20.60 -15.12 -6.41
CA PRO A 138 20.21 -14.39 -7.61
C PRO A 138 19.67 -12.98 -7.32
N SER A 139 19.40 -12.22 -8.39
CA SER A 139 18.71 -10.94 -8.29
C SER A 139 17.65 -10.76 -9.37
N VAL A 140 16.63 -9.96 -9.06
CA VAL A 140 15.59 -9.56 -10.00
C VAL A 140 15.50 -8.05 -10.07
N LYS A 141 15.43 -7.52 -11.30
CA LYS A 141 15.09 -6.13 -11.61
C LYS A 141 13.61 -6.06 -11.97
N MET A 142 12.87 -5.22 -11.25
CA MET A 142 11.46 -4.99 -11.49
C MET A 142 11.20 -3.50 -11.66
N GLN A 143 10.31 -3.10 -12.56
CA GLN A 143 9.86 -1.72 -12.67
C GLN A 143 8.73 -1.47 -11.68
N LEU A 144 8.80 -0.35 -10.96
CA LEU A 144 7.74 0.09 -10.07
C LEU A 144 6.77 1.02 -10.80
N ASN A 145 5.51 0.62 -10.84
CA ASN A 145 4.40 1.38 -11.40
C ASN A 145 3.35 1.64 -10.29
N ASN A 146 2.50 2.64 -10.48
CA ASN A 146 1.34 2.94 -9.60
C ASN A 146 1.68 3.03 -8.10
N ILE A 147 2.76 3.75 -7.75
CA ILE A 147 3.19 3.92 -6.36
C ILE A 147 2.24 4.88 -5.63
N HIS A 148 1.62 4.36 -4.58
CA HIS A 148 0.85 5.08 -3.57
C HIS A 148 1.47 4.80 -2.20
N THR A 149 2.00 5.84 -1.56
CA THR A 149 2.55 5.77 -0.20
C THR A 149 1.41 5.66 0.81
N ALA A 150 1.70 5.17 2.01
CA ALA A 150 0.69 5.02 3.06
C ALA A 150 -0.05 6.34 3.36
N ASP A 151 0.66 7.47 3.31
CA ASP A 151 0.12 8.82 3.55
C ASP A 151 -0.67 9.43 2.37
N SER A 152 -0.52 8.87 1.16
CA SER A 152 -1.05 9.52 -0.06
C SER A 152 -2.50 9.16 -0.40
N LEU A 153 -2.98 8.01 0.05
CA LEU A 153 -4.36 7.56 -0.17
C LEU A 153 -5.12 7.62 1.16
N ARG A 154 -6.43 7.84 1.11
CA ARG A 154 -7.33 7.74 2.28
C ARG A 154 -7.49 6.29 2.72
N MET A 155 -6.38 5.66 3.09
CA MET A 155 -6.33 4.34 3.70
C MET A 155 -6.83 4.46 5.13
N ALA A 156 -7.82 3.65 5.50
CA ALA A 156 -8.44 3.71 6.82
C ALA A 156 -7.76 2.75 7.82
N GLY A 157 -7.01 1.76 7.32
CA GLY A 157 -6.35 0.76 8.15
C GLY A 157 -5.06 1.28 8.80
N ASN A 158 -4.68 0.66 9.91
CA ASN A 158 -3.41 0.86 10.58
C ASN A 158 -2.82 -0.49 11.00
N SER A 159 -1.51 -0.58 11.20
CA SER A 159 -0.93 -1.78 11.82
C SER A 159 0.23 -1.42 12.72
N LEU A 160 0.49 -2.28 13.71
CA LEU A 160 1.67 -2.16 14.54
C LEU A 160 2.93 -2.20 13.68
N LYS A 161 3.73 -1.14 13.74
CA LYS A 161 5.07 -1.10 13.15
C LYS A 161 5.88 -2.29 13.64
N PHE A 162 6.52 -3.00 12.71
CA PHE A 162 7.31 -4.21 12.98
C PHE A 162 6.51 -5.42 13.52
N SER A 163 5.19 -5.43 13.39
CA SER A 163 4.43 -6.68 13.52
C SER A 163 4.81 -7.67 12.43
N ARG A 164 4.55 -8.95 12.67
CA ARG A 164 4.92 -10.01 11.73
C ARG A 164 3.82 -10.14 10.68
N PRO A 165 4.09 -9.85 9.39
CA PRO A 165 3.07 -9.99 8.36
C PRO A 165 2.78 -11.46 8.05
N LEU A 166 1.54 -11.74 7.66
CA LEU A 166 1.26 -12.89 6.80
C LEU A 166 1.61 -12.54 5.36
N LEU A 167 2.27 -13.44 4.66
CA LEU A 167 2.55 -13.27 3.23
C LEU A 167 1.57 -14.14 2.44
N HIS A 168 0.79 -13.51 1.57
CA HIS A 168 -0.13 -14.17 0.68
C HIS A 168 0.35 -14.02 -0.77
N PHE A 169 0.48 -15.13 -1.47
CA PHE A 169 0.90 -15.18 -2.86
C PHE A 169 -0.16 -15.86 -3.70
N ASP A 170 -0.36 -15.33 -4.91
CA ASP A 170 -1.23 -15.93 -5.90
C ASP A 170 -0.76 -17.30 -6.38
N ARG A 171 -1.65 -18.05 -7.03
CA ARG A 171 -1.34 -19.40 -7.54
C ARG A 171 -0.29 -19.38 -8.65
N GLU A 172 -0.25 -18.31 -9.44
CA GLU A 172 0.66 -18.13 -10.57
C GLU A 172 2.13 -18.12 -10.14
N PHE A 173 2.39 -17.73 -8.88
CA PHE A 173 3.73 -17.80 -8.31
C PHE A 173 4.23 -19.24 -8.10
N GLU A 174 3.36 -20.25 -8.17
CA GLU A 174 3.74 -21.66 -8.08
C GLU A 174 3.80 -22.33 -9.46
N THR A 175 2.98 -21.89 -10.40
CA THR A 175 2.93 -22.47 -11.76
C THR A 175 4.05 -21.93 -12.65
N ILE A 176 4.33 -20.63 -12.60
CA ILE A 176 5.28 -19.98 -13.52
C ILE A 176 6.71 -20.03 -12.95
N PRO A 177 7.72 -20.58 -13.67
CA PRO A 177 9.07 -20.78 -13.12
C PRO A 177 9.79 -19.51 -12.66
N HIS A 178 9.75 -18.43 -13.43
CA HIS A 178 10.42 -17.19 -13.05
C HIS A 178 9.71 -16.52 -11.86
N LEU A 179 8.38 -16.64 -11.76
CA LEU A 179 7.64 -16.15 -10.58
C LEU A 179 7.92 -16.97 -9.33
N ARG A 180 8.19 -18.28 -9.42
CA ARG A 180 8.65 -19.07 -8.26
C ARG A 180 9.94 -18.53 -7.65
N LEU A 181 10.87 -18.09 -8.49
CA LEU A 181 12.10 -17.45 -8.03
C LEU A 181 11.79 -16.10 -7.35
N VAL A 182 10.93 -15.29 -7.98
CA VAL A 182 10.51 -13.99 -7.43
C VAL A 182 9.77 -14.17 -6.10
N LYS A 183 8.88 -15.17 -5.97
CA LYS A 183 8.21 -15.57 -4.71
C LYS A 183 9.24 -15.81 -3.61
N SER A 184 10.29 -16.56 -3.93
CA SER A 184 11.34 -16.91 -2.98
C SER A 184 12.11 -15.66 -2.51
N LEU A 185 12.48 -14.76 -3.43
CA LEU A 185 13.15 -13.50 -3.10
C LEU A 185 12.25 -12.54 -2.29
N LEU A 186 10.97 -12.43 -2.65
CA LEU A 186 9.98 -11.63 -1.93
C LEU A 186 9.76 -12.19 -0.52
N GLN A 187 9.65 -13.50 -0.38
CA GLN A 187 9.52 -14.16 0.91
C GLN A 187 10.76 -13.91 1.79
N LEU A 188 11.97 -14.03 1.26
CA LEU A 188 13.19 -13.72 2.02
C LEU A 188 13.26 -12.25 2.46
N THR A 189 12.77 -11.34 1.61
CA THR A 189 12.81 -9.90 1.88
C THR A 189 11.76 -9.48 2.91
N PHE A 190 10.48 -9.80 2.67
CA PHE A 190 9.34 -9.31 3.46
C PHE A 190 9.01 -10.15 4.69
N ASN A 191 9.48 -11.40 4.78
CA ASN A 191 9.24 -12.21 5.96
C ASN A 191 10.02 -11.68 7.16
N THR A 192 9.31 -11.40 8.26
CA THR A 192 9.92 -10.97 9.51
C THR A 192 10.37 -12.19 10.32
N PRO A 193 11.68 -12.33 10.62
CA PRO A 193 12.18 -13.44 11.42
C PRO A 193 11.48 -13.55 12.76
N ARG A 194 11.07 -14.76 13.13
CA ARG A 194 10.48 -15.04 14.44
C ARG A 194 11.51 -14.72 15.52
N TYR A 195 11.09 -14.00 16.56
CA TYR A 195 11.95 -13.54 17.66
C TYR A 195 13.01 -12.50 17.26
N HIS A 196 12.81 -11.76 16.18
CA HIS A 196 13.64 -10.59 15.91
C HIS A 196 13.46 -9.57 17.05
N PRO A 197 14.53 -8.94 17.58
CA PRO A 197 14.43 -8.08 18.77
C PRO A 197 13.45 -6.90 18.63
N LYS A 198 13.30 -6.38 17.40
CA LYS A 198 12.34 -5.30 17.09
C LYS A 198 10.96 -5.81 16.69
N SER A 199 10.79 -7.12 16.43
CA SER A 199 9.50 -7.67 16.00
C SER A 199 8.50 -7.66 17.14
N LYS A 200 7.25 -7.32 16.83
CA LYS A 200 6.12 -7.47 17.76
C LYS A 200 5.55 -8.89 17.64
N PRO A 201 5.05 -9.47 18.74
CA PRO A 201 4.57 -10.86 18.74
C PRO A 201 3.26 -11.04 17.95
N PHE A 202 2.47 -9.98 17.81
CA PHE A 202 1.17 -10.00 17.16
C PHE A 202 1.27 -10.02 15.63
N VAL A 203 0.27 -10.66 15.01
CA VAL A 203 0.04 -10.69 13.57
C VAL A 203 -1.17 -9.80 13.31
N ASP A 204 -0.92 -8.62 12.73
CA ASP A 204 -1.90 -7.54 12.61
C ASP A 204 -2.20 -7.20 11.14
N HIS A 205 -1.36 -7.67 10.21
CA HIS A 205 -1.50 -7.33 8.79
C HIS A 205 -1.05 -8.46 7.85
N VAL A 206 -1.52 -8.36 6.61
CA VAL A 206 -1.24 -9.27 5.50
C VAL A 206 -0.62 -8.48 4.35
N LEU A 207 0.50 -8.96 3.84
CA LEU A 207 1.08 -8.51 2.57
C LEU A 207 0.63 -9.45 1.47
N SER A 208 -0.09 -8.92 0.51
CA SER A 208 -0.67 -9.66 -0.61
C SER A 208 0.06 -9.36 -1.90
N PHE A 209 0.48 -10.42 -2.59
CA PHE A 209 1.12 -10.39 -3.90
C PHE A 209 0.23 -11.12 -4.91
N MET A 210 -0.49 -10.35 -5.72
CA MET A 210 -1.37 -10.87 -6.79
C MET A 210 -0.66 -10.75 -8.14
N PHE A 211 -0.85 -11.70 -9.05
CA PHE A 211 -0.27 -11.60 -10.40
C PHE A 211 -1.36 -11.41 -11.44
N LEU A 212 -1.35 -10.26 -12.13
CA LEU A 212 -2.34 -9.92 -13.14
C LEU A 212 -1.70 -9.10 -14.26
N ASP A 213 -1.97 -9.44 -15.51
CA ASP A 213 -1.49 -8.75 -16.71
C ASP A 213 0.04 -8.55 -16.75
N GLY A 214 0.81 -9.56 -16.33
CA GLY A 214 2.27 -9.46 -16.27
C GLY A 214 2.82 -8.61 -15.11
N HIS A 215 1.94 -8.09 -14.25
CA HIS A 215 2.29 -7.24 -13.12
C HIS A 215 2.01 -7.94 -11.80
N ILE A 216 2.93 -7.77 -10.85
CA ILE A 216 2.76 -8.18 -9.46
C ILE A 216 2.18 -7.00 -8.69
N TRP A 217 0.96 -7.15 -8.21
CA TRP A 217 0.28 -6.16 -7.38
C TRP A 217 0.61 -6.38 -5.91
N PHE A 218 1.20 -5.37 -5.29
CA PHE A 218 1.46 -5.34 -3.86
C PHE A 218 0.36 -4.59 -3.12
N ARG A 219 -0.17 -5.20 -2.07
CA ARG A 219 -1.16 -4.61 -1.16
C ARG A 219 -0.84 -4.98 0.29
N ASN A 220 -1.08 -4.02 1.19
CA ASN A 220 -0.94 -4.21 2.63
C ASN A 220 -2.31 -3.98 3.31
N TYR A 221 -2.80 -5.01 4.00
CA TYR A 221 -4.10 -5.01 4.66
C TYR A 221 -3.97 -5.26 6.15
N GLN A 222 -4.68 -4.49 6.97
CA GLN A 222 -4.91 -4.78 8.37
C GLN A 222 -5.90 -5.93 8.51
N ILE A 223 -5.65 -6.81 9.47
CA ILE A 223 -6.60 -7.85 9.90
C ILE A 223 -7.45 -7.25 11.01
N VAL A 224 -8.73 -7.04 10.74
CA VAL A 224 -9.70 -6.61 11.76
C VAL A 224 -10.45 -7.83 12.24
N ASP A 225 -10.25 -8.15 13.51
CA ASP A 225 -11.00 -9.19 14.20
C ASP A 225 -12.38 -8.67 14.58
N ASN A 226 -13.42 -9.31 14.06
CA ASN A 226 -14.81 -8.98 14.34
C ASN A 226 -15.42 -9.92 15.41
N GLY A 227 -14.58 -10.67 16.14
CA GLY A 227 -15.00 -11.61 17.17
C GLY A 227 -15.56 -12.90 16.57
N ASN A 228 -16.89 -13.01 16.46
CA ASN A 228 -17.56 -14.24 16.01
C ASN A 228 -17.68 -14.37 14.49
N ALA A 229 -17.32 -13.35 13.72
CA ALA A 229 -17.40 -13.34 12.26
C ALA A 229 -16.02 -13.54 11.62
N ALA A 230 -16.01 -13.86 10.32
CA ALA A 230 -14.77 -13.91 9.56
C ALA A 230 -14.02 -12.56 9.66
N PRO A 231 -12.69 -12.59 9.81
CA PRO A 231 -11.91 -11.36 9.91
C PRO A 231 -12.05 -10.54 8.62
N SER A 232 -12.25 -9.24 8.77
CA SER A 232 -12.31 -8.31 7.64
C SER A 232 -10.94 -7.68 7.39
N LEU A 233 -10.68 -7.28 6.14
CA LEU A 233 -9.41 -6.67 5.75
C LEU A 233 -9.62 -5.18 5.43
N LEU A 234 -8.79 -4.31 6.02
CA LEU A 234 -8.77 -2.88 5.72
C LEU A 234 -7.43 -2.48 5.07
N GLU A 235 -7.45 -1.70 3.99
CA GLU A 235 -6.21 -1.27 3.32
C GLU A 235 -5.46 -0.23 4.15
N ILE A 236 -4.13 -0.42 4.30
CA ILE A 236 -3.20 0.47 5.04
C ILE A 236 -2.27 1.21 4.08
N GLY A 237 -1.72 0.48 3.09
CA GLY A 237 -0.61 0.94 2.26
C GLY A 237 0.78 0.53 2.80
N PRO A 238 1.85 0.68 2.00
CA PRO A 238 1.87 1.26 0.65
C PRO A 238 1.24 0.32 -0.38
N ARG A 239 0.88 0.89 -1.54
CA ARG A 239 0.30 0.20 -2.68
C ARG A 239 1.14 0.49 -3.91
N PHE A 240 1.58 -0.55 -4.61
CA PHE A 240 2.34 -0.41 -5.85
C PHE A 240 2.21 -1.66 -6.70
N THR A 241 2.68 -1.55 -7.94
CA THR A 241 2.77 -2.66 -8.90
C THR A 241 4.21 -2.83 -9.33
N MET A 242 4.66 -4.07 -9.43
CA MET A 242 6.00 -4.45 -9.88
C MET A 242 5.89 -5.23 -11.18
N GLU A 243 6.58 -4.80 -12.21
CA GLU A 243 6.70 -5.52 -13.47
C GLU A 243 8.09 -6.18 -13.52
N PRO A 244 8.21 -7.52 -13.47
CA PRO A 244 9.50 -8.18 -13.61
C PRO A 244 10.10 -7.92 -14.99
N ILE A 245 11.31 -7.38 -15.05
CA ILE A 245 12.02 -7.09 -16.31
C ILE A 245 13.06 -8.16 -16.60
N SER A 246 13.94 -8.42 -15.64
CA SER A 246 15.07 -9.33 -15.84
C SER A 246 15.53 -9.97 -14.54
N ILE A 247 15.98 -11.21 -14.65
CA ILE A 247 16.58 -11.99 -13.55
C ILE A 247 18.04 -12.23 -13.90
N PHE A 248 18.91 -12.04 -12.91
CA PHE A 248 20.35 -12.22 -13.04
C PHE A 248 20.82 -13.31 -12.08
N ASN A 249 21.89 -14.01 -12.48
CA ASN A 249 22.53 -15.02 -11.64
C ASN A 249 23.19 -14.40 -10.39
N GLY A 250 23.80 -13.21 -10.50
CA GLY A 250 24.52 -12.56 -9.41
C GLY A 250 23.66 -11.60 -8.57
N CYS A 251 24.28 -10.99 -7.55
CA CYS A 251 23.69 -9.91 -6.75
C CYS A 251 23.73 -8.57 -7.50
N CYS A 252 22.65 -8.22 -8.20
CA CYS A 252 22.53 -7.02 -9.05
C CYS A 252 23.60 -6.93 -10.15
N LYS A 253 24.14 -8.08 -10.58
CA LYS A 253 25.17 -8.21 -11.62
C LYS A 253 25.15 -9.60 -12.27
N GLY A 254 25.97 -9.77 -13.31
CA GLY A 254 26.20 -11.05 -13.98
C GLY A 254 25.23 -11.32 -15.14
N ASN A 255 25.20 -12.58 -15.59
CA ASN A 255 24.43 -12.97 -16.77
C ASN A 255 22.92 -12.93 -16.50
N VAL A 256 22.17 -12.49 -17.50
CA VAL A 256 20.70 -12.49 -17.50
C VAL A 256 20.21 -13.93 -17.73
N LEU A 257 19.52 -14.48 -16.74
CA LEU A 257 18.92 -15.82 -16.80
C LEU A 257 17.54 -15.79 -17.46
N TRP A 258 16.81 -14.70 -17.28
CA TRP A 258 15.48 -14.50 -17.85
C TRP A 258 15.24 -13.01 -18.11
N LYS A 259 14.55 -12.72 -19.20
CA LYS A 259 14.12 -11.37 -19.56
C LYS A 259 12.67 -11.42 -19.99
N ASN A 260 11.87 -10.49 -19.51
CA ASN A 260 10.49 -10.32 -19.93
C ASN A 260 10.46 -9.81 -21.39
N PRO A 261 9.84 -10.53 -22.33
CA PRO A 261 9.71 -10.08 -23.71
C PRO A 261 8.80 -8.85 -23.86
N ASP A 262 7.83 -8.68 -22.96
CA ASP A 262 6.84 -7.60 -23.04
C ASP A 262 7.32 -6.29 -22.38
N ALA A 263 8.38 -6.37 -21.58
CA ALA A 263 8.93 -5.23 -20.86
C ALA A 263 9.55 -4.22 -21.82
N GLN A 264 8.92 -3.05 -21.94
CA GLN A 264 9.39 -1.95 -22.77
C GLN A 264 10.33 -1.03 -21.98
N ALA A 265 11.41 -0.59 -22.62
CA ALA A 265 12.27 0.41 -22.01
C ALA A 265 11.49 1.73 -21.83
N PRO A 266 11.66 2.47 -20.72
CA PRO A 266 10.89 3.68 -20.51
C PRO A 266 11.13 4.77 -21.54
N THR A 267 12.30 4.80 -22.18
CA THR A 267 12.58 5.69 -23.31
C THR A 267 11.66 5.39 -24.50
N GLU A 268 11.40 4.11 -24.75
CA GLU A 268 10.52 3.65 -25.81
C GLU A 268 9.05 3.96 -25.50
N VAL A 269 8.62 3.74 -24.25
CA VAL A 269 7.28 4.14 -23.77
C VAL A 269 7.06 5.66 -23.90
N ARG A 270 8.07 6.47 -23.57
CA ARG A 270 8.00 7.93 -23.77
C ARG A 270 7.93 8.30 -25.25
N ARG A 271 8.74 7.65 -26.10
CA ARG A 271 8.74 7.87 -27.56
C ARG A 271 7.39 7.52 -28.17
N SER A 272 6.81 6.39 -27.79
CA SER A 272 5.48 5.95 -28.28
C SER A 272 4.37 6.88 -27.81
N ARG A 273 4.41 7.35 -26.56
CA ARG A 273 3.48 8.38 -26.05
C ARG A 273 3.59 9.68 -26.84
N LYS A 274 4.80 10.18 -27.08
CA LYS A 274 5.04 11.40 -27.87
C LYS A 274 4.54 11.25 -29.30
N LEU A 275 4.80 10.10 -29.93
CA LEU A 275 4.30 9.80 -31.26
C LEU A 275 2.77 9.78 -31.32
N ARG A 276 2.09 9.12 -30.36
CA ARG A 276 0.62 9.12 -30.27
C ARG A 276 0.05 10.53 -30.11
N GLN A 277 0.68 11.37 -29.30
CA GLN A 277 0.27 12.78 -29.14
C GLN A 277 0.43 13.56 -30.45
N MET A 278 1.55 13.37 -31.16
CA MET A 278 1.79 14.02 -32.46
C MET A 278 0.77 13.57 -33.52
N LEU A 279 0.47 12.27 -33.59
CA LEU A 279 -0.53 11.74 -34.52
C LEU A 279 -1.93 12.30 -34.24
N LYS A 280 -2.33 12.33 -32.95
CA LYS A 280 -3.61 12.95 -32.55
C LYS A 280 -3.67 14.44 -32.89
N ALA A 281 -2.56 15.17 -32.71
CA ALA A 281 -2.49 16.58 -33.10
C ALA A 281 -2.66 16.75 -34.62
N LYS A 282 -2.04 15.88 -35.43
CA LYS A 282 -2.20 15.89 -36.89
C LYS A 282 -3.64 15.59 -37.32
N GLU A 283 -4.28 14.62 -36.68
CA GLU A 283 -5.69 14.28 -36.92
C GLU A 283 -6.61 15.46 -36.57
N ASN A 284 -6.40 16.10 -35.42
CA ASN A 284 -7.17 17.28 -35.01
C ASN A 284 -7.00 18.44 -35.99
N LEU A 285 -5.79 18.66 -36.53
CA LEU A 285 -5.55 19.67 -37.57
C LEU A 285 -6.32 19.35 -38.85
N TYR A 286 -6.30 18.10 -39.29
CA TYR A 286 -7.07 17.67 -40.46
C TYR A 286 -8.58 17.83 -40.28
N VAL A 287 -9.11 17.50 -39.10
CA VAL A 287 -10.52 17.72 -38.75
C VAL A 287 -10.85 19.21 -38.75
N LYS A 288 -9.95 20.06 -38.23
CA LYS A 288 -10.10 21.51 -38.23
C LYS A 288 -10.14 22.06 -39.66
N GLU A 289 -9.20 21.66 -40.52
CA GLU A 289 -9.19 22.07 -41.93
C GLU A 289 -10.48 21.67 -42.68
N LYS A 290 -11.03 20.49 -42.40
CA LYS A 290 -12.32 20.08 -42.95
C LYS A 290 -13.48 20.93 -42.44
N SER A 291 -13.49 21.22 -41.14
CA SER A 291 -14.50 22.07 -40.51
C SER A 291 -14.46 23.49 -41.09
N ASP A 292 -13.26 24.06 -41.26
CA ASP A 292 -13.07 25.39 -41.82
C ASP A 292 -13.53 25.43 -43.29
N LYS A 293 -13.14 24.44 -44.11
CA LYS A 293 -13.65 24.30 -45.49
C LYS A 293 -15.17 24.13 -45.58
N HIS A 294 -15.77 23.42 -44.64
CA HIS A 294 -17.23 23.27 -44.59
C HIS A 294 -17.90 24.61 -44.24
N LYS A 295 -17.36 25.37 -43.29
CA LYS A 295 -17.86 26.72 -42.96
C LYS A 295 -17.71 27.70 -44.13
N GLU A 296 -16.63 27.58 -44.91
CA GLU A 296 -16.42 28.37 -46.13
C GLU A 296 -17.43 27.99 -47.22
N MET A 297 -17.75 26.71 -47.40
CA MET A 297 -18.75 26.25 -48.39
C MET A 297 -20.19 26.60 -47.98
N TYR A 298 -20.49 26.60 -46.68
CA TYR A 298 -21.80 26.88 -46.11
C TYR A 298 -21.71 28.06 -45.14
N PRO A 299 -21.48 29.29 -45.66
CA PRO A 299 -21.47 30.47 -44.81
C PRO A 299 -22.84 30.62 -44.13
N GLN A 300 -22.85 31.13 -42.91
CA GLN A 300 -24.12 31.37 -42.24
C GLN A 300 -24.93 32.39 -43.05
N PRO A 301 -26.25 32.16 -43.21
CA PRO A 301 -27.11 33.15 -43.83
C PRO A 301 -26.96 34.48 -43.07
N ALA A 302 -26.92 35.58 -43.81
CA ALA A 302 -26.86 36.91 -43.20
C ALA A 302 -28.05 37.11 -42.27
N ASP A 303 -27.83 37.76 -41.13
CA ASP A 303 -28.90 38.11 -40.19
C ASP A 303 -29.98 38.89 -40.94
N SER A 304 -31.16 38.29 -41.07
CA SER A 304 -32.30 38.91 -41.72
C SER A 304 -32.83 40.04 -40.84
N VAL A 305 -33.08 41.22 -41.41
CA VAL A 305 -33.70 42.33 -40.69
C VAL A 305 -35.08 41.93 -40.12
N LEU A 306 -35.75 40.93 -40.71
CA LEU A 306 -37.01 40.38 -40.21
C LEU A 306 -36.86 39.52 -38.94
N ASP A 307 -35.71 38.90 -38.70
CA ASP A 307 -35.48 38.06 -37.51
C ASP A 307 -35.36 38.91 -36.22
N GLN A 308 -35.10 40.22 -36.37
CA GLN A 308 -35.13 41.19 -35.26
C GLN A 308 -36.55 41.68 -34.93
N VAL A 309 -37.55 41.41 -35.77
CA VAL A 309 -38.93 41.89 -35.62
C VAL A 309 -39.82 40.88 -34.87
N PHE A 310 -39.38 39.62 -34.76
CA PHE A 310 -40.12 38.53 -34.09
C PHE A 310 -39.53 38.10 -32.73
N LEU A 311 -38.60 38.88 -32.18
CA LEU A 311 -38.11 38.77 -30.79
C LEU A 311 -38.79 39.82 -29.91
#